data_AF-A0A9X9F0V3-F1
#
_entry.id   AF-A0A9X9F0V3-F1
#
_cell.length_a   1.000
_cell.length_b   1.000
_cell.length_c   1.000
_cell.angle_alpha   90.00
_cell.angle_beta   90.00
_cell.angle_gamma   90.00
#
_symmetry.space_group_name_H-M   'P 1'
#
loop_
_entity.id
_entity.type
_entity.pdbx_description
1 polymer ?
#
loop_
_entity_poly.entity_id
_entity_poly.type
_entity_poly.pdbx_seq_one_letter_code
_entity_poly.pdbx_strand_id
1 'polypeptide(L)' 'LDKEAWSQRGNANNSEVTVRALAYIIAGHELHHLQIIKERYLGSDAYPAT' A
#
# COMPACT_ATOMS: atom_id res chain seq x y z
N LEU A 1 -15.54 0.80 -12.48
CA LEU A 1 -14.67 0.32 -13.56
C LEU A 1 -15.25 -0.97 -14.10
N ASP A 2 -15.27 -1.15 -15.42
CA ASP A 2 -15.61 -2.42 -16.03
C ASP A 2 -14.54 -3.48 -15.72
N LYS A 3 -14.83 -4.76 -16.00
CA LYS A 3 -13.87 -5.85 -15.74
C LYS A 3 -12.60 -5.72 -16.58
N GLU A 4 -12.71 -5.12 -17.76
CA GLU A 4 -11.60 -4.92 -18.69
C GLU A 4 -10.61 -3.89 -18.17
N ALA A 5 -11.07 -2.76 -17.61
CA ALA A 5 -10.20 -1.73 -17.03
C ALA A 5 -9.30 -2.29 -15.93
N TRP A 6 -9.82 -3.19 -15.09
CA TRP A 6 -9.03 -3.84 -14.04
C TRP A 6 -7.93 -4.79 -14.58
N SER A 7 -8.10 -5.28 -15.80
CA SER A 7 -7.18 -6.21 -16.46
C SER A 7 -6.18 -5.51 -17.39
N GLN A 8 -6.33 -4.20 -17.63
CA GLN A 8 -5.36 -3.41 -18.37
C GLN A 8 -3.98 -3.50 -17.73
N ARG A 9 -2.95 -3.63 -18.57
CA ARG A 9 -1.54 -3.73 -18.19
C ARG A 9 -0.79 -2.45 -18.52
N GLY A 10 0.21 -2.14 -17.72
CA GLY A 10 1.15 -1.06 -17.93
C GLY A 10 2.51 -1.38 -17.33
N ASN A 11 3.44 -0.43 -17.39
CA ASN A 11 4.74 -0.54 -16.77
C ASN A 11 4.81 0.35 -15.53
N ALA A 12 5.22 -0.22 -14.38
CA ALA A 12 5.57 0.52 -13.18
C ALA A 12 6.97 0.10 -12.75
N ASN A 13 7.92 1.05 -12.74
CA ASN A 13 9.31 0.82 -12.36
C ASN A 13 9.96 -0.37 -13.11
N ASN A 14 9.82 -0.39 -14.44
CA ASN A 14 10.29 -1.47 -15.32
C ASN A 14 9.63 -2.84 -15.09
N SER A 15 8.56 -2.92 -14.29
CA SER A 15 7.78 -4.14 -14.08
C SER A 15 6.42 -4.04 -14.74
N GLU A 16 5.97 -5.11 -15.40
CA GLU A 16 4.61 -5.18 -15.93
C GLU A 16 3.61 -5.35 -14.79
N VAL A 17 2.55 -4.54 -14.78
CA VAL A 17 1.55 -4.52 -13.70
C VAL A 17 0.16 -4.31 -14.28
N THR A 18 -0.87 -4.86 -13.62
CA THR A 18 -2.28 -4.57 -13.96
C THR A 18 -2.84 -3.46 -13.08
N VAL A 19 -3.88 -2.76 -13.54
CA VAL A 19 -4.62 -1.79 -12.72
C VAL A 19 -5.12 -2.43 -11.42
N ARG A 20 -5.57 -3.69 -11.46
CA ARG A 20 -5.98 -4.43 -10.26
C ARG A 20 -4.83 -4.68 -9.30
N ALA A 21 -3.66 -5.07 -9.80
CA ALA A 21 -2.49 -5.27 -8.96
C ALA A 21 -2.07 -3.98 -8.24
N LEU A 22 -2.14 -2.82 -8.92
CA LEU A 22 -1.86 -1.52 -8.30
C LEU A 22 -2.77 -1.23 -7.10
N ALA A 23 -4.08 -1.53 -7.19
CA ALA A 23 -4.99 -1.35 -6.06
C ALA A 23 -4.59 -2.19 -4.84
N TYR A 24 -4.19 -3.44 -5.04
CA TYR A 24 -3.70 -4.30 -3.95
C TYR A 24 -2.35 -3.83 -3.39
N ILE A 25 -1.45 -3.35 -4.25
CA ILE A 25 -0.15 -2.80 -3.83
C ILE A 25 -0.36 -1.57 -2.95
N ILE A 26 -1.24 -0.65 -3.33
CA ILE A 26 -1.55 0.55 -2.55
C ILE A 26 -2.10 0.18 -1.17
N ALA A 27 -3.09 -0.72 -1.12
CA ALA A 27 -3.67 -1.17 0.15
C ALA A 27 -2.62 -1.85 1.06
N GLY A 28 -1.79 -2.73 0.50
CA GLY A 28 -0.72 -3.38 1.25
C GLY A 28 0.35 -2.40 1.73
N HIS A 29 0.72 -1.42 0.91
CA HIS A 29 1.69 -0.38 1.22
C HIS A 29 1.21 0.52 2.37
N GLU A 30 -0.06 0.95 2.33
CA GLU A 30 -0.67 1.73 3.42
C GLU A 30 -0.62 0.96 4.74
N LEU A 31 -1.08 -0.30 4.73
CA LEU A 31 -1.08 -1.15 5.93
C LEU A 31 0.32 -1.35 6.51
N HIS A 32 1.31 -1.58 5.65
CA HIS A 32 2.71 -1.71 6.06
C HIS A 32 3.22 -0.44 6.75
N HIS A 33 2.97 0.74 6.16
CA HIS A 33 3.40 2.00 6.77
C HIS A 33 2.63 2.33 8.05
N LEU A 34 1.34 2.04 8.11
CA LEU A 34 0.54 2.21 9.32
C LEU A 34 1.09 1.36 10.47
N GLN A 35 1.50 0.12 10.19
CA GLN A 35 2.14 -0.74 11.19
C GLN A 35 3.44 -0.14 11.71
N ILE A 36 4.32 0.34 10.82
CA ILE A 36 5.57 1.02 11.21
C ILE A 36 5.29 2.23 12.10
N ILE A 37 4.29 3.04 11.75
CA ILE A 37 3.92 4.24 12.52
C ILE A 37 3.46 3.85 13.93
N LYS A 38 2.59 2.85 14.04
CA LYS A 38 2.10 2.36 15.33
C LYS A 38 3.22 1.80 16.20
N GLU A 39 4.08 0.97 15.63
CA GLU A 39 5.13 0.27 16.38
C GLU A 39 6.27 1.20 16.80
N ARG A 40 6.75 2.05 15.89
CA ARG A 40 7.99 2.80 16.11
C ARG A 40 7.78 4.21 16.63
N TYR A 41 6.57 4.75 16.47
CA TYR A 41 6.28 6.13 16.84
C TYR A 41 5.20 6.13 17.91
N LEU A 42 3.96 5.74 17.60
CA LEU A 42 2.82 5.92 18.51
C LEU A 42 2.77 4.96 19.71
N GLY A 43 3.53 3.86 19.66
CA GLY A 43 3.71 2.92 20.78
C GLY A 43 5.08 3.01 21.43
N SER A 44 5.88 4.05 21.11
CA SER A 44 7.22 4.22 21.65
C SER A 44 7.22 5.03 22.95
N ASP A 45 8.24 4.87 23.77
CA ASP A 45 8.43 5.68 25.00
C ASP A 45 8.49 7.19 24.72
N ALA A 46 8.91 7.57 23.50
CA ALA A 46 9.00 8.96 23.06
C ALA A 46 7.63 9.58 22.72
N TYR A 47 6.65 8.77 22.36
CA TYR A 47 5.28 9.17 22.01
C TYR A 47 4.30 8.12 22.54
N PRO A 48 4.01 8.12 23.85
CA PRO A 48 3.11 7.15 24.43
C PRO A 48 1.67 7.35 23.93
N ALA A 49 1.01 6.25 23.58
CA ALA A 49 -0.42 6.27 23.30
C ALA A 49 -1.19 6.69 24.57
N THR A 50 -1.95 7.78 24.47
CA THR A 50 -2.80 8.32 25.55
C THR A 50 -3.97 7.42 25.87
#